data_AF-A0A931HW22-F1
#
_entry.id   AF-A0A931HW22-F1
#
_cell.length_a   1.000
_cell.length_b   1.000
_cell.length_c   1.000
_cell.angle_alpha   90.00
_cell.angle_beta   90.00
_cell.angle_gamma   90.00
#
_symmetry.space_group_name_H-M   'P 1'
#
loop_
_entity.id
_entity.type
_entity.pdbx_description
1 polymer ?
#
loop_
_entity_poly.entity_id
_entity_poly.type
_entity_poly.pdbx_seq_one_letter_code
_entity_poly.pdbx_strand_id
1 'polypeptide(L)'
;MAVIPYNEAGLKLLARLMRAEAEGDGKLGMLMVGNTGVNRVRGDCIDFTDITSIRDMVYQSPGGFEATQKGYFYQRAREKDKRLARKVIKGGRYHPATNSLWFFKPEGDCPEQWFGQWNTGRYKSHCFYSPIPSECPNVY
;
A
#
# COMPACT_ATOMS: atom_id res chain seq x y z
N MET A 1 6.05 18.47 -2.31
CA MET A 1 6.66 17.65 -3.37
C MET A 1 6.18 16.20 -3.22
N ALA A 2 6.37 15.34 -4.21
CA ALA A 2 6.10 13.92 -4.06
C ALA A 2 7.25 13.23 -3.31
N VAL A 3 6.95 12.17 -2.56
CA VAL A 3 7.97 11.40 -1.81
C VAL A 3 8.54 10.22 -2.59
N ILE A 4 7.93 9.90 -3.74
CA ILE A 4 8.38 8.87 -4.69
C ILE A 4 8.24 9.38 -6.13
N PRO A 5 9.03 8.88 -7.09
CA PRO A 5 8.87 9.22 -8.50
C PRO A 5 7.53 8.71 -9.04
N TYR A 6 6.84 9.53 -9.82
CA TYR A 6 5.60 9.12 -10.49
C TYR A 6 5.32 9.93 -11.76
N ASN A 7 4.56 9.33 -12.67
CA ASN A 7 3.96 9.98 -13.83
C ASN A 7 2.43 9.73 -13.84
N GLU A 8 1.71 10.26 -14.84
CA GLU A 8 0.25 10.10 -14.91
C GLU A 8 -0.17 8.62 -15.05
N ALA A 9 0.64 7.77 -15.69
CA ALA A 9 0.36 6.34 -15.80
C ALA A 9 0.50 5.64 -14.43
N GLY A 10 1.56 5.93 -13.68
CA GLY A 10 1.76 5.46 -12.31
C GLY A 10 0.65 5.94 -11.37
N LEU A 11 0.22 7.20 -11.50
CA LEU A 11 -0.92 7.73 -10.74
C LEU A 11 -2.20 6.93 -11.00
N LYS A 12 -2.51 6.67 -12.28
CA LYS A 12 -3.68 5.86 -12.67
C LYS A 12 -3.55 4.41 -12.20
N LEU A 13 -2.35 3.85 -12.21
CA LEU A 13 -2.09 2.50 -11.72
C LEU A 13 -2.34 2.39 -10.21
N LEU A 14 -1.75 3.29 -9.41
CA LEU A 14 -1.97 3.34 -7.97
C LEU A 14 -3.44 3.56 -7.61
N ALA A 15 -4.13 4.46 -8.33
CA ALA A 15 -5.54 4.71 -8.11
C ALA A 15 -6.42 3.47 -8.34
N ARG A 16 -6.09 2.66 -9.36
CA ARG A 16 -6.79 1.38 -9.63
C ARG A 16 -6.50 0.36 -8.54
N LEU A 17 -5.25 0.26 -8.09
CA LEU A 17 -4.86 -0.62 -7.00
C LEU A 17 -5.61 -0.29 -5.71
N MET A 18 -5.56 0.98 -5.27
CA MET A 18 -6.24 1.43 -4.05
C MET A 18 -7.74 1.14 -4.06
N ARG A 19 -8.39 1.30 -5.23
CA ARG A 19 -9.81 0.93 -5.40
C ARG A 19 -9.99 -0.58 -5.24
N ALA A 20 -9.17 -1.35 -5.94
CA ALA A 20 -9.33 -2.79 -5.99
C ALA A 20 -9.15 -3.46 -4.62
N GLU A 21 -8.17 -3.01 -3.85
CA GLU A 21 -7.87 -3.57 -2.55
C GLU A 21 -8.84 -3.10 -1.45
N ALA A 22 -9.36 -1.86 -1.52
CA ALA A 22 -10.01 -1.25 -0.36
C ALA A 22 -11.22 -0.36 -0.66
N GLU A 23 -11.88 -0.50 -1.81
CA GLU A 23 -13.12 0.25 -2.09
C GLU A 23 -14.21 0.00 -1.03
N GLY A 24 -14.39 -1.25 -0.58
CA GLY A 24 -15.34 -1.61 0.48
C GLY A 24 -14.99 -1.00 1.85
N ASP A 25 -13.71 -0.74 2.10
CA ASP A 25 -13.24 -0.11 3.35
C ASP A 25 -13.35 1.43 3.30
N GLY A 26 -13.74 1.97 2.14
CA GLY A 26 -13.96 3.40 1.93
C GLY A 26 -12.66 4.19 1.77
N LYS A 27 -12.80 5.52 1.67
CA LYS A 27 -11.69 6.41 1.29
C LYS A 27 -10.45 6.27 2.17
N LEU A 28 -10.62 6.09 3.48
CA LEU A 28 -9.50 5.95 4.40
C LEU A 28 -8.78 4.61 4.24
N GLY A 29 -9.50 3.50 4.02
CA GLY A 29 -8.88 2.20 3.72
C GLY A 29 -8.09 2.24 2.41
N MET A 30 -8.65 2.87 1.37
CA MET A 30 -7.93 3.11 0.12
C MET A 30 -6.63 3.88 0.36
N LEU A 31 -6.66 4.94 1.18
CA LEU A 31 -5.47 5.72 1.52
C LEU A 31 -4.43 4.88 2.27
N MET A 32 -4.85 3.98 3.16
CA MET A 32 -3.94 3.07 3.87
C MET A 32 -3.25 2.08 2.93
N VAL A 33 -3.97 1.48 1.98
CA VAL A 33 -3.36 0.64 0.93
C VAL A 33 -2.34 1.45 0.12
N GLY A 34 -2.71 2.66 -0.27
CA GLY A 34 -1.82 3.57 -0.99
C GLY A 34 -0.59 3.95 -0.16
N ASN A 35 -0.74 4.14 1.14
CA ASN A 35 0.35 4.44 2.08
C ASN A 35 1.32 3.26 2.14
N THR A 36 0.83 2.03 2.29
CA THR A 36 1.68 0.83 2.27
C THR A 36 2.44 0.70 0.97
N GLY A 37 1.78 0.90 -0.17
CA GLY A 37 2.44 0.85 -1.48
C GLY A 37 3.53 1.92 -1.64
N VAL A 38 3.27 3.15 -1.20
CA VAL A 38 4.29 4.22 -1.22
C VAL A 38 5.45 3.90 -0.27
N ASN A 39 5.18 3.34 0.90
CA ASN A 39 6.22 2.92 1.84
C ASN A 39 7.12 1.84 1.24
N ARG A 40 6.56 0.87 0.47
CA ARG A 40 7.37 -0.14 -0.24
C ARG A 40 8.32 0.48 -1.26
N VAL A 41 7.87 1.49 -2.00
CA VAL A 41 8.72 2.20 -2.98
C VAL A 41 9.79 3.06 -2.31
N ARG A 42 9.51 3.59 -1.12
CA ARG A 42 10.45 4.45 -0.37
C ARG A 42 11.42 3.65 0.52
N GLY A 43 10.98 2.50 1.01
CA GLY A 43 11.61 1.78 2.10
C GLY A 43 12.90 1.07 1.71
N ASP A 44 12.90 0.40 0.55
CA ASP A 44 14.05 -0.32 0.01
C ASP A 44 14.73 -1.23 1.07
N CYS A 45 13.96 -2.17 1.61
CA CYS A 45 14.34 -2.94 2.80
C CYS A 45 13.60 -4.27 2.89
N ILE A 46 14.19 -5.24 3.60
CA ILE A 46 13.60 -6.54 3.96
C ILE A 46 13.09 -7.29 2.70
N ASP A 47 11.77 -7.37 2.50
CA ASP A 47 11.13 -8.07 1.38
C ASP A 47 11.00 -7.20 0.11
N PHE A 48 11.39 -5.91 0.18
CA PHE A 48 11.04 -4.90 -0.82
C PHE A 48 12.27 -4.08 -1.31
N THR A 49 13.40 -4.73 -1.58
CA THR A 49 14.68 -4.09 -1.95
C THR A 49 14.85 -3.72 -3.43
N ASP A 50 13.92 -4.11 -4.30
CA ASP A 50 14.00 -3.84 -5.76
C ASP A 50 12.77 -3.09 -6.28
N ILE A 51 12.09 -2.37 -5.38
CA ILE A 51 10.84 -1.67 -5.67
C ILE A 51 11.12 -0.18 -5.83
N THR A 52 11.52 0.22 -7.04
CA THR A 52 11.91 1.62 -7.31
C THR A 52 10.79 2.46 -7.93
N SER A 53 9.68 1.84 -8.35
CA SER A 53 8.56 2.53 -8.96
C SER A 53 7.19 1.99 -8.53
N ILE A 54 6.14 2.79 -8.76
CA ILE A 54 4.74 2.36 -8.55
C ILE A 54 4.42 1.10 -9.37
N ARG A 55 5.01 0.95 -10.56
CA ARG A 55 4.76 -0.23 -11.41
C ARG A 55 5.36 -1.47 -10.77
N ASP A 56 6.60 -1.40 -10.30
CA ASP A 56 7.28 -2.52 -9.66
C ASP A 56 6.53 -2.93 -8.40
N MET A 57 6.12 -1.95 -7.59
CA MET A 57 5.32 -2.20 -6.39
C MET A 57 3.99 -2.90 -6.70
N VAL A 58 3.28 -2.46 -7.73
CA VAL A 58 1.97 -3.04 -8.08
C VAL A 58 2.10 -4.47 -8.63
N TYR A 59 3.17 -4.76 -9.37
CA TYR A 59 3.37 -6.04 -10.07
C TYR A 59 4.45 -6.92 -9.42
N GLN A 60 4.91 -6.59 -8.21
CA GLN A 60 5.92 -7.36 -7.51
C GLN A 60 5.46 -8.80 -7.29
N SER A 61 6.42 -9.73 -7.29
CA SER A 61 6.19 -11.12 -6.92
C SER A 61 7.49 -11.67 -6.32
N PRO A 62 7.49 -12.25 -5.11
CA PRO A 62 6.34 -12.45 -4.21
C PRO A 62 5.85 -11.16 -3.51
N GLY A 63 4.77 -11.26 -2.71
CA GLY A 63 4.23 -10.15 -1.91
C GLY A 63 3.39 -9.13 -2.70
N GLY A 64 3.02 -9.46 -3.93
CA GLY A 64 2.18 -8.65 -4.81
C GLY A 64 0.70 -8.64 -4.43
N PHE A 65 -0.08 -7.93 -5.24
CA PHE A 65 -1.50 -7.68 -5.01
C PHE A 65 -2.37 -8.64 -5.83
N GLU A 66 -3.31 -9.33 -5.17
CA GLU A 66 -4.24 -10.25 -5.85
C GLU A 66 -5.09 -9.51 -6.89
N ALA A 67 -5.40 -8.23 -6.66
CA ALA A 67 -6.16 -7.41 -7.59
C ALA A 67 -5.60 -7.43 -9.03
N THR A 68 -4.28 -7.52 -9.20
CA THR A 68 -3.63 -7.51 -10.53
C THR A 68 -4.04 -8.69 -11.42
N GLN A 69 -4.52 -9.78 -10.81
CA GLN A 69 -4.98 -10.99 -11.49
C GLN A 69 -6.46 -10.92 -11.90
N LYS A 70 -7.20 -9.90 -11.45
CA LYS A 70 -8.64 -9.77 -11.68
C LYS A 70 -8.93 -8.73 -12.75
N GLY A 71 -9.81 -9.05 -13.70
CA GLY A 71 -10.12 -8.16 -14.83
C GLY A 71 -10.59 -6.75 -14.43
N TYR A 72 -11.33 -6.62 -13.32
CA TYR A 72 -11.85 -5.34 -12.85
C TYR A 72 -10.75 -4.32 -12.46
N PHE A 73 -9.55 -4.79 -12.11
CA PHE A 73 -8.40 -3.94 -11.81
C PHE A 73 -8.01 -3.06 -13.02
N TYR A 74 -8.17 -3.57 -14.23
CA TYR A 74 -7.78 -2.88 -15.46
C TYR A 74 -8.81 -1.84 -15.93
N GLN A 75 -9.99 -1.75 -15.29
CA GLN A 75 -10.96 -0.71 -15.57
C GLN A 75 -10.39 0.70 -15.30
N ARG A 76 -10.86 1.69 -16.06
CA ARG A 76 -10.40 3.08 -15.99
C ARG A 76 -10.35 3.62 -14.54
N ALA A 77 -9.26 4.32 -14.22
CA ALA A 77 -9.11 5.03 -12.95
C ALA A 77 -10.10 6.21 -12.86
N ARG A 78 -10.83 6.33 -11.75
CA ARG A 78 -11.79 7.42 -11.53
C ARG A 78 -11.06 8.65 -10.98
N GLU A 79 -11.54 9.85 -11.28
CA GLU A 79 -10.93 11.09 -10.78
C GLU A 79 -10.88 11.15 -9.24
N LYS A 80 -11.92 10.63 -8.57
CA LYS A 80 -11.94 10.53 -7.10
C LYS A 80 -10.80 9.66 -6.55
N ASP A 81 -10.48 8.55 -7.22
CA ASP A 81 -9.43 7.63 -6.78
C ASP A 81 -8.04 8.24 -7.06
N LYS A 82 -7.87 8.89 -8.21
CA LYS A 82 -6.63 9.63 -8.54
C LYS A 82 -6.35 10.75 -7.53
N ARG A 83 -7.40 11.43 -7.01
CA ARG A 83 -7.23 12.41 -5.93
C ARG A 83 -6.69 11.77 -4.65
N LEU A 84 -7.13 10.56 -4.29
CA LEU A 84 -6.61 9.83 -3.14
C LEU A 84 -5.16 9.37 -3.38
N ALA A 85 -4.87 8.80 -4.54
CA ALA A 85 -3.52 8.37 -4.92
C ALA A 85 -2.51 9.53 -4.86
N ARG A 86 -2.91 10.73 -5.30
CA ARG A 86 -2.08 11.95 -5.15
C ARG A 86 -1.77 12.30 -3.70
N LYS A 87 -2.64 12.00 -2.74
CA LYS A 87 -2.39 12.30 -1.32
C LYS A 87 -1.27 11.43 -0.76
N VAL A 88 -1.29 10.13 -1.05
CA VAL A 88 -0.26 9.19 -0.56
C VAL A 88 1.08 9.42 -1.27
N ILE A 89 1.08 9.69 -2.58
CA ILE A 89 2.30 10.05 -3.33
C ILE A 89 2.96 11.32 -2.78
N LYS A 90 2.17 12.25 -2.21
CA LYS A 90 2.66 13.46 -1.55
C LYS A 90 3.10 13.23 -0.09
N GLY A 91 3.18 11.99 0.37
CA GLY A 91 3.61 11.64 1.72
C GLY A 91 2.51 11.65 2.78
N GLY A 92 1.23 11.58 2.37
CA GLY A 92 0.13 11.44 3.32
C GLY A 92 0.26 10.15 4.13
N ARG A 93 0.29 10.30 5.46
CA ARG A 93 0.42 9.21 6.44
C ARG A 93 -0.93 8.91 7.12
N TYR A 94 -1.33 7.63 7.18
CA TYR A 94 -2.64 7.22 7.71
C TYR A 94 -2.50 6.02 8.63
N HIS A 95 -2.86 6.17 9.90
CA HIS A 95 -2.84 5.08 10.89
C HIS A 95 -3.98 4.07 10.62
N PRO A 96 -3.75 2.74 10.74
CA PRO A 96 -2.53 2.08 11.22
C PRO A 96 -1.42 1.89 10.17
N ALA A 97 -1.67 2.22 8.92
CA ALA A 97 -0.75 2.01 7.80
C ALA A 97 0.42 3.03 7.68
N THR A 98 0.69 3.81 8.73
CA THR A 98 1.64 4.93 8.67
C THR A 98 3.01 4.49 8.17
N ASN A 99 3.52 3.39 8.72
CA ASN A 99 4.81 2.79 8.41
C ASN A 99 4.66 1.34 7.91
N SER A 100 3.45 0.92 7.55
CA SER A 100 3.23 -0.47 7.16
C SER A 100 3.87 -0.78 5.83
N LEU A 101 4.42 -1.99 5.72
CA LEU A 101 4.84 -2.59 4.46
C LEU A 101 3.99 -3.81 4.09
N TRP A 102 3.24 -4.37 5.05
CA TRP A 102 2.35 -5.50 4.82
C TRP A 102 0.95 -5.19 5.32
N PHE A 103 -0.04 -5.75 4.63
CA PHE A 103 -1.41 -5.84 5.11
C PHE A 103 -2.07 -7.07 4.51
N PHE A 104 -3.09 -7.58 5.18
CA PHE A 104 -3.97 -8.62 4.63
C PHE A 104 -5.33 -8.58 5.32
N LYS A 105 -6.29 -9.32 4.76
CA LYS A 105 -7.63 -9.51 5.33
C LYS A 105 -7.70 -10.89 6.01
N PRO A 106 -7.63 -10.98 7.35
CA PRO A 106 -7.79 -12.26 8.05
C PRO A 106 -9.24 -12.72 8.02
N GLU A 107 -9.46 -14.01 8.27
CA GLU A 107 -10.79 -14.56 8.55
C GLU A 107 -11.31 -14.17 9.94
N GLY A 108 -10.41 -13.94 10.90
CA GLY A 108 -10.74 -13.63 12.30
C GLY A 108 -10.04 -12.38 12.84
N ASP A 109 -9.50 -12.49 14.05
CA ASP A 109 -8.69 -11.45 14.67
C ASP A 109 -7.35 -11.29 13.96
N CYS A 110 -6.78 -10.09 14.06
CA CYS A 110 -5.45 -9.84 13.51
C CYS A 110 -4.40 -10.55 14.38
N PRO A 111 -3.56 -11.43 13.80
CA PRO A 111 -2.40 -11.97 14.50
C PRO A 111 -1.52 -10.84 15.07
N GLU A 112 -0.89 -11.08 16.22
CA GLU A 112 0.08 -10.13 16.81
C GLU A 112 1.26 -9.90 15.88
N GLN A 113 1.69 -10.95 15.17
CA GLN A 113 2.75 -10.90 14.19
C GLN A 113 2.39 -11.59 12.89
N TRP A 114 2.96 -11.09 11.80
CA TRP A 114 2.90 -11.72 10.48
C TRP A 114 4.23 -11.49 9.76
N PHE A 115 4.83 -12.56 9.20
CA PHE A 115 6.21 -12.54 8.66
C PHE A 115 7.26 -11.98 9.64
N GLY A 116 7.08 -12.21 10.95
CA GLY A 116 7.96 -11.67 12.00
C GLY A 116 7.79 -10.17 12.28
N GLN A 117 6.80 -9.52 11.69
CA GLN A 117 6.54 -8.09 11.81
C GLN A 117 5.36 -7.83 12.73
N TRP A 118 5.41 -6.75 13.51
CA TRP A 118 4.38 -6.45 14.51
C TRP A 118 3.13 -5.82 13.91
N ASN A 119 1.98 -6.26 14.40
CA ASN A 119 0.69 -5.65 14.11
C ASN A 119 0.66 -4.21 14.65
N THR A 120 0.26 -3.28 13.79
CA THR A 120 0.15 -1.86 14.09
C THR A 120 -1.30 -1.38 14.21
N GLY A 121 -2.25 -2.26 13.90
CA GLY A 121 -3.67 -2.04 14.06
C GLY A 121 -4.50 -2.63 12.92
N ARG A 122 -5.81 -2.63 13.15
CA ARG A 122 -6.83 -3.02 12.18
C ARG A 122 -7.57 -1.78 11.70
N TYR A 123 -7.80 -1.69 10.40
CA TYR A 123 -8.82 -0.80 9.87
C TYR A 123 -9.81 -1.61 9.04
N LYS A 124 -11.03 -1.72 9.56
CA LYS A 124 -12.11 -2.53 8.98
C LYS A 124 -11.63 -3.93 8.62
N SER A 125 -11.54 -4.26 7.33
CA SER A 125 -11.22 -5.62 6.90
C SER A 125 -9.72 -5.93 6.92
N HIS A 126 -8.84 -4.93 6.99
CA HIS A 126 -7.40 -5.11 6.87
C HIS A 126 -6.64 -4.94 8.19
N CYS A 127 -5.69 -5.83 8.43
CA CYS A 127 -4.66 -5.73 9.48
C CYS A 127 -3.36 -5.25 8.86
N PHE A 128 -2.64 -4.36 9.55
CA PHE A 128 -1.44 -3.70 9.03
C PHE A 128 -0.23 -4.02 9.89
N TYR A 129 0.92 -4.26 9.25
CA TYR A 129 2.15 -4.66 9.91
C TYR A 129 3.30 -3.77 9.44
N SER A 130 4.13 -3.35 10.38
CA SER A 130 5.25 -2.43 10.13
C SER A 130 6.57 -3.05 10.56
N PRO A 131 7.67 -2.76 9.82
CA PRO A 131 9.00 -3.14 10.22
C PRO A 131 9.47 -2.38 11.45
N ILE A 132 10.48 -2.87 12.15
CA ILE A 132 11.12 -2.06 13.19
C ILE A 132 12.06 -1.01 12.55
N PRO A 133 12.24 0.18 13.17
CA PRO A 133 13.07 1.24 12.61
C PRO A 133 14.52 0.85 12.32
N SER A 134 15.09 -0.10 13.08
CA SER A 134 16.46 -0.57 12.89
C SER A 134 16.64 -1.42 11.63
N GLU A 135 15.58 -2.05 11.13
CA GLU A 135 15.62 -2.87 9.91
C GLU A 135 15.20 -2.09 8.66
N CYS A 136 14.31 -1.11 8.82
CA CYS A 136 13.83 -0.30 7.71
C CYS A 136 13.66 1.19 8.08
N PRO A 137 14.76 1.93 8.25
CA PRO A 137 14.73 3.32 8.72
C PRO A 137 14.03 4.28 7.75
N ASN A 138 14.07 4.00 6.44
CA ASN A 138 13.56 4.89 5.40
C ASN A 138 12.02 5.05 5.41
N VAL A 139 11.30 4.13 6.04
CA VAL A 139 9.83 4.16 6.13
C VAL A 139 9.34 5.13 7.21
N TYR A 140 10.16 5.34 8.26
CA TYR A 140 9.88 6.24 9.38
C TYR A 140 10.08 7.72 8.99
#